data_AF-N4X122-F1
#
_entry.id   AF-N4X122-F1
#
_cell.length_a   1.000
_cell.length_b   1.000
_cell.length_c   1.000
_cell.angle_alpha   90.00
_cell.angle_beta   90.00
_cell.angle_gamma   90.00
#
_symmetry.space_group_name_H-M   'P 1'
#
loop_
_entity.id
_entity.type
_entity.pdbx_description
1 polymer ?
#
loop_
_entity_poly.entity_id
_entity_poly.type
_entity_poly.pdbx_seq_one_letter_code
_entity_poly.pdbx_strand_id
1 'polypeptide(L)'
;MASEIEQLKAMVEKLQSQVTRLSEDIRKLQYTYGYYLDKCLYKEVTDLFSNHPDTCVEFLGGRYDGKAGVRRLYVGRFSKMFVAGRNGPIHGFLLDHPQMQGIVDVNAQGTHAKGRFRSMMSAGTHESIKDTHPRGLVQWWEGGVYENEYIKEDGVWKIFRLKYFAFWHAAFDKGWAYTKPNYVPFPKTTFPEDPIGPDVLCENPMLWPDTRVVPFHYTHPVTGEQVADDDLRAPHYGQDPSTSTPPLVLSKPRSEVNGAP
;
A
#
# COMPACT_ATOMS: atom_id res chain seq x y z
N MET A 1 34.05 0.13 -35.73
CA MET A 1 34.49 -0.35 -34.41
C MET A 1 34.61 0.76 -33.36
N ALA A 2 35.57 1.71 -33.42
CA ALA A 2 35.67 2.76 -32.37
C ALA A 2 34.42 3.66 -32.25
N SER A 3 33.90 4.14 -33.38
CA SER A 3 32.67 4.97 -33.44
C SER A 3 31.41 4.22 -32.99
N GLU A 4 31.34 2.91 -33.25
CA GLU A 4 30.23 2.04 -32.82
C GLU A 4 30.26 1.78 -31.31
N ILE A 5 31.46 1.59 -30.74
CA ILE A 5 31.66 1.48 -29.29
C ILE A 5 31.27 2.79 -28.58
N GLU A 6 31.60 3.94 -29.15
CA GLU A 6 31.21 5.24 -28.61
C GLU A 6 29.69 5.47 -28.66
N GLN A 7 29.05 5.11 -29.77
CA GLN A 7 27.58 5.16 -29.90
C GLN A 7 26.88 4.23 -28.90
N LEU A 8 27.40 3.02 -28.70
CA LEU A 8 26.88 2.08 -27.72
C LEU A 8 27.04 2.60 -26.29
N LYS A 9 28.19 3.19 -25.93
CA LYS A 9 28.40 3.80 -24.60
C LYS A 9 27.41 4.94 -24.36
N ALA A 10 27.24 5.85 -25.33
CA ALA A 10 26.28 6.95 -25.22
C ALA A 10 24.83 6.44 -25.09
N MET A 11 24.49 5.35 -25.79
CA MET A 11 23.19 4.71 -25.67
C MET A 11 22.98 4.10 -24.29
N VAL A 12 23.99 3.42 -23.74
CA VAL A 12 23.94 2.83 -22.38
C VAL A 12 23.76 3.92 -21.32
N GLU A 13 24.52 5.00 -21.36
CA GLU A 13 24.37 6.13 -20.42
C GLU A 13 22.97 6.78 -20.52
N LYS A 14 22.46 6.95 -21.75
CA LYS A 14 21.11 7.45 -21.98
C LYS A 14 20.04 6.53 -21.41
N LEU A 15 20.20 5.21 -21.56
CA LEU A 15 19.25 4.23 -21.00
C LEU A 15 19.31 4.19 -19.47
N GLN A 16 20.50 4.23 -18.87
CA GLN A 16 20.68 4.27 -17.42
C GLN A 16 20.05 5.53 -16.80
N SER A 17 20.26 6.69 -17.42
CA SER A 17 19.65 7.95 -16.97
C SER A 17 18.12 7.93 -17.12
N GLN A 18 17.60 7.30 -18.17
CA GLN A 18 16.16 7.08 -18.35
C GLN A 18 15.57 6.16 -17.27
N VAL A 19 16.21 5.02 -16.97
CA VAL A 19 15.73 4.11 -15.92
C VAL A 19 15.72 4.80 -14.56
N THR A 20 16.80 5.51 -14.21
CA THR A 20 16.88 6.27 -12.96
C THR A 20 15.75 7.29 -12.85
N ARG A 21 15.49 8.03 -13.93
CA ARG A 21 14.39 9.00 -14.00
C ARG A 21 13.02 8.34 -13.83
N LEU A 22 12.79 7.19 -14.49
CA LEU A 22 11.52 6.48 -14.38
C LEU A 22 11.28 5.99 -12.94
N SER A 23 12.30 5.49 -12.24
CA SER A 23 12.16 5.11 -10.83
C SER A 23 11.84 6.31 -9.93
N GLU A 24 12.43 7.47 -10.19
CA GLU A 24 12.10 8.72 -9.47
C GLU A 24 10.67 9.20 -9.75
N ASP A 25 10.16 9.05 -10.99
CA ASP A 25 8.77 9.38 -11.31
C ASP A 25 7.78 8.55 -10.47
N ILE A 26 8.07 7.26 -10.25
CA ILE A 26 7.27 6.38 -9.40
C ILE A 26 7.36 6.79 -7.93
N ARG A 27 8.55 7.07 -7.41
CA ARG A 27 8.71 7.57 -6.03
C ARG A 27 7.93 8.86 -5.82
N LYS A 28 8.02 9.80 -6.76
CA LYS A 28 7.26 11.05 -6.73
C LYS A 28 5.76 10.81 -6.74
N LEU A 29 5.26 9.89 -7.57
CA LEU A 29 3.84 9.51 -7.59
C LEU A 29 3.40 8.95 -6.23
N GLN A 30 4.17 8.03 -5.65
CA GLN A 30 3.86 7.44 -4.36
C GLN A 30 3.86 8.48 -3.24
N TYR A 31 4.84 9.38 -3.19
CA TYR A 31 4.86 10.45 -2.19
C TYR A 31 3.77 11.49 -2.42
N THR A 32 3.39 11.76 -3.67
CA THR A 32 2.22 12.61 -3.98
C THR A 32 0.94 11.99 -3.41
N TYR A 33 0.77 10.67 -3.54
CA TYR A 33 -0.32 9.95 -2.90
C TYR A 33 -0.31 10.14 -1.38
N GLY A 34 0.85 10.02 -0.72
CA GLY A 34 1.01 10.26 0.72
C GLY A 34 0.58 11.68 1.13
N TYR A 35 1.10 12.70 0.46
CA TYR A 35 0.76 14.11 0.76
C TYR A 35 -0.74 14.42 0.60
N TYR A 36 -1.41 13.85 -0.40
CA TYR A 36 -2.86 14.00 -0.54
C TYR A 36 -3.63 13.24 0.56
N LEU A 37 -3.18 12.03 0.90
CA LEU A 37 -3.80 11.23 1.95
C LEU A 37 -3.75 11.95 3.31
N ASP A 38 -2.59 12.51 3.69
CA ASP A 38 -2.38 13.25 4.94
C ASP A 38 -3.33 14.43 5.12
N LYS A 39 -3.73 15.03 4.00
CA LYS A 39 -4.66 16.16 3.99
C LYS A 39 -6.09 15.76 3.71
N CYS A 40 -6.42 14.46 3.76
CA CYS A 40 -7.77 13.97 3.48
C CYS A 40 -8.29 14.42 2.10
N LEU A 41 -7.39 14.63 1.14
CA LEU A 41 -7.69 15.00 -0.25
C LEU A 41 -8.02 13.74 -1.06
N TYR A 42 -9.11 13.09 -0.65
CA TYR A 42 -9.49 11.76 -1.12
C TYR A 42 -9.88 11.72 -2.61
N LYS A 43 -10.40 12.82 -3.17
CA LYS A 43 -10.69 12.91 -4.60
C LYS A 43 -9.39 12.86 -5.41
N GLU A 44 -8.41 13.65 -4.98
CA GLU A 44 -7.07 13.73 -5.57
C GLU A 44 -6.36 12.39 -5.44
N VAL A 45 -6.46 11.72 -4.29
CA VAL A 45 -6.00 10.33 -4.13
C VAL A 45 -6.63 9.42 -5.17
N THR A 46 -7.95 9.44 -5.34
CA THR A 46 -8.64 8.54 -6.28
C THR A 46 -8.29 8.81 -7.74
N ASP A 47 -7.91 10.04 -8.08
CA ASP A 47 -7.55 10.43 -9.44
C ASP A 47 -6.14 9.98 -9.84
N LEU A 48 -5.26 9.65 -8.87
CA LEU A 48 -3.95 9.04 -9.11
C LEU A 48 -4.04 7.58 -9.59
N PHE A 49 -5.19 6.93 -9.42
CA PHE A 49 -5.39 5.54 -9.82
C PHE A 49 -5.69 5.42 -11.32
N SER A 50 -5.15 4.34 -11.87
CA SER A 50 -5.38 3.86 -13.24
C SER A 50 -6.87 3.63 -13.52
N ASN A 51 -7.24 3.74 -14.79
CA ASN A 51 -8.59 3.36 -15.25
C ASN A 51 -8.66 1.89 -15.69
N HIS A 52 -7.56 1.14 -15.60
CA HIS A 52 -7.48 -0.25 -15.98
C HIS A 52 -8.47 -1.10 -15.16
N PRO A 53 -9.16 -2.09 -15.76
CA PRO A 53 -10.14 -2.93 -15.06
C PRO A 53 -9.58 -3.67 -13.83
N ASP A 54 -8.31 -4.07 -13.86
CA ASP A 54 -7.62 -4.73 -12.74
C ASP A 54 -7.08 -3.77 -11.66
N THR A 55 -7.38 -2.46 -11.76
CA THR A 55 -6.99 -1.50 -10.72
C THR A 55 -7.59 -1.93 -9.40
N CYS A 56 -6.83 -1.90 -8.30
CA CYS A 56 -7.39 -2.23 -6.99
C CYS A 56 -6.65 -1.58 -5.82
N VAL A 57 -7.32 -1.59 -4.67
CA VAL A 57 -6.71 -1.30 -3.37
C VAL A 57 -6.96 -2.47 -2.43
N GLU A 58 -5.91 -2.99 -1.83
CA GLU A 58 -5.97 -3.98 -0.75
C GLU A 58 -5.57 -3.32 0.55
N PHE A 59 -6.52 -3.33 1.50
CA PHE A 59 -6.41 -2.63 2.76
C PHE A 59 -7.15 -3.40 3.85
N LEU A 60 -6.43 -3.76 4.92
CA LEU A 60 -6.98 -4.43 6.11
C LEU A 60 -7.91 -5.60 5.77
N GLY A 61 -7.42 -6.56 4.98
CA GLY A 61 -8.15 -7.79 4.65
C GLY A 61 -9.31 -7.62 3.67
N GLY A 62 -9.47 -6.44 3.06
CA GLY A 62 -10.44 -6.21 1.99
C GLY A 62 -9.77 -5.73 0.71
N ARG A 63 -10.25 -6.22 -0.43
CA ARG A 63 -9.88 -5.75 -1.77
C ARG A 63 -11.02 -4.96 -2.40
N TYR A 64 -10.67 -3.78 -2.89
CA TYR A 64 -11.57 -2.84 -3.55
C TYR A 64 -11.20 -2.76 -5.02
N ASP A 65 -12.05 -3.30 -5.90
CA ASP A 65 -11.80 -3.49 -7.32
C ASP A 65 -12.27 -2.30 -8.17
N GLY A 66 -11.44 -1.97 -9.16
CA GLY A 66 -11.62 -0.87 -10.09
C GLY A 66 -11.62 0.51 -9.43
N LYS A 67 -11.72 1.55 -10.26
CA LYS A 67 -11.82 2.93 -9.78
C LYS A 67 -13.07 3.17 -8.91
N ALA A 68 -14.13 2.39 -9.12
CA ALA A 68 -15.33 2.43 -8.29
C ALA A 68 -15.05 1.93 -6.85
N GLY A 69 -14.36 0.80 -6.69
CA GLY A 69 -13.96 0.30 -5.37
C GLY A 69 -13.02 1.26 -4.66
N VAL A 70 -12.02 1.81 -5.38
CA VAL A 70 -11.10 2.83 -4.85
C VAL A 70 -11.88 4.03 -4.30
N ARG A 71 -12.84 4.57 -5.06
CA ARG A 71 -13.69 5.69 -4.60
C ARG A 71 -14.58 5.29 -3.42
N ARG A 72 -15.10 4.06 -3.39
CA ARG A 72 -15.90 3.55 -2.27
C ARG A 72 -15.09 3.53 -0.97
N LEU A 73 -13.82 3.14 -1.02
CA LEU A 73 -12.91 3.20 0.13
C LEU A 73 -12.58 4.64 0.55
N TYR A 74 -11.94 5.43 -0.32
CA TYR A 74 -11.42 6.75 0.09
C TYR A 74 -12.54 7.79 0.27
N VAL A 75 -13.43 7.94 -0.71
CA VAL A 75 -14.50 8.94 -0.66
C VAL A 75 -15.71 8.40 0.11
N GLY A 76 -16.11 7.15 -0.11
CA GLY A 76 -17.27 6.56 0.54
C GLY A 76 -17.09 6.31 2.03
N ARG A 77 -15.91 5.80 2.45
CA ARG A 77 -15.62 5.42 3.84
C ARG A 77 -14.73 6.43 4.56
N PHE A 78 -13.50 6.67 4.09
CA PHE A 78 -12.53 7.50 4.84
C PHE A 78 -12.98 8.94 4.99
N SER A 79 -13.45 9.59 3.91
CA SER A 79 -13.91 10.98 3.99
C SER A 79 -15.01 11.18 5.04
N LYS A 80 -15.99 10.26 5.09
CA LYS A 80 -17.10 10.32 6.04
C LYS A 80 -16.64 10.06 7.47
N MET A 81 -15.73 9.11 7.65
CA MET A 81 -15.25 8.68 8.96
C MET A 81 -14.33 9.71 9.64
N PHE A 82 -13.46 10.38 8.87
CA PHE A 82 -12.41 11.24 9.43
C PHE A 82 -12.69 12.73 9.30
N VAL A 83 -13.46 13.15 8.29
CA VAL A 83 -13.67 14.57 7.97
C VAL A 83 -15.10 14.88 7.56
N ALA A 84 -16.07 14.08 8.01
CA ALA A 84 -17.51 14.27 7.77
C ALA A 84 -17.90 14.48 6.29
N GLY A 85 -17.22 13.79 5.37
CA GLY A 85 -17.49 13.85 3.93
C GLY A 85 -16.78 14.99 3.19
N ARG A 86 -15.99 15.80 3.89
CA ARG A 86 -15.16 16.84 3.30
C ARG A 86 -14.02 16.24 2.45
N ASN A 87 -13.63 16.97 1.42
CA ASN A 87 -12.37 16.72 0.72
C ASN A 87 -11.34 17.76 1.18
N GLY A 88 -10.42 17.35 2.04
CA GLY A 88 -9.49 18.25 2.71
C GLY A 88 -9.52 18.11 4.24
N PRO A 89 -8.57 18.76 4.92
CA PRO A 89 -8.42 18.62 6.36
C PRO A 89 -9.52 19.37 7.12
N ILE A 90 -9.67 19.02 8.39
CA ILE A 90 -10.44 19.76 9.38
C ILE A 90 -9.52 20.24 10.49
N HIS A 91 -9.92 21.30 11.19
CA HIS A 91 -9.19 21.78 12.36
C HIS A 91 -9.13 20.68 13.43
N GLY A 92 -7.95 20.47 14.03
CA GLY A 92 -7.77 19.57 15.16
C GLY A 92 -7.68 18.07 14.82
N PHE A 93 -7.82 17.65 13.55
CA PHE A 93 -7.54 16.26 13.16
C PHE A 93 -6.16 16.15 12.53
N LEU A 94 -5.32 15.29 13.09
CA LEU A 94 -4.00 14.95 12.57
C LEU A 94 -4.10 13.63 11.80
N LEU A 95 -3.55 13.64 10.60
CA LEU A 95 -3.23 12.46 9.82
C LEU A 95 -1.89 12.75 9.14
N ASP A 96 -0.87 12.06 9.57
CA ASP A 96 0.49 12.19 9.03
C ASP A 96 0.98 10.78 8.72
N HIS A 97 1.16 10.47 7.43
CA HIS A 97 1.49 9.15 6.91
C HIS A 97 2.80 9.15 6.09
N PRO A 98 3.96 9.58 6.67
CA PRO A 98 5.25 9.51 6.00
C PRO A 98 5.53 8.15 5.38
N GLN A 99 6.02 8.18 4.13
CA GLN A 99 6.45 7.02 3.38
C GLN A 99 7.95 7.09 3.14
N MET A 100 8.65 6.00 3.42
CA MET A 100 10.11 5.93 3.48
C MET A 100 10.61 4.56 3.00
N GLN A 101 11.94 4.41 2.89
CA GLN A 101 12.60 3.16 2.46
C GLN A 101 12.11 2.64 1.10
N GLY A 102 11.95 3.54 0.12
CA GLY A 102 11.37 3.24 -1.20
C GLY A 102 12.30 2.46 -2.13
N ILE A 103 11.93 1.21 -2.46
CA ILE A 103 12.55 0.40 -3.51
C ILE A 103 11.59 0.34 -4.70
N VAL A 104 12.09 0.65 -5.90
CA VAL A 104 11.28 0.74 -7.13
C VAL A 104 12.00 0.06 -8.27
N ASP A 105 11.29 -0.88 -8.89
CA ASP A 105 11.73 -1.57 -10.12
C ASP A 105 10.77 -1.26 -11.26
N VAL A 106 11.30 -0.70 -12.34
CA VAL A 106 10.55 -0.43 -13.58
C VAL A 106 10.85 -1.54 -14.58
N ASN A 107 9.82 -2.04 -15.27
CA ASN A 107 10.03 -3.05 -16.30
C ASN A 107 10.86 -2.51 -17.47
N ALA A 108 11.46 -3.41 -18.26
CA ALA A 108 12.31 -3.03 -19.38
C ALA A 108 11.60 -2.13 -20.42
N GLN A 109 10.27 -2.26 -20.55
CA GLN A 109 9.47 -1.46 -21.47
C GLN A 109 9.14 -0.06 -20.94
N GLY A 110 9.38 0.24 -19.66
CA GLY A 110 9.07 1.53 -19.06
C GLY A 110 7.56 1.82 -18.95
N THR A 111 6.75 0.76 -18.91
CA THR A 111 5.27 0.81 -18.90
C THR A 111 4.65 0.33 -17.58
N HIS A 112 5.37 -0.48 -16.82
CA HIS A 112 4.94 -0.98 -15.51
C HIS A 112 6.07 -0.81 -14.51
N ALA A 113 5.70 -0.65 -13.23
CA ALA A 113 6.66 -0.64 -12.15
C ALA A 113 6.09 -1.35 -10.93
N LYS A 114 6.98 -1.82 -10.06
CA LYS A 114 6.65 -2.30 -8.72
C LYS A 114 7.38 -1.43 -7.71
N GLY A 115 6.79 -1.26 -6.53
CA GLY A 115 7.40 -0.43 -5.51
C GLY A 115 7.05 -0.85 -4.10
N ARG A 116 8.08 -0.97 -3.28
CA ARG A 116 7.99 -1.24 -1.85
C ARG A 116 8.26 0.03 -1.06
N PHE A 117 7.39 0.37 -0.12
CA PHE A 117 7.54 1.54 0.75
C PHE A 117 7.09 1.22 2.17
N ARG A 118 7.89 1.61 3.16
CA ARG A 118 7.48 1.55 4.57
C ARG A 118 6.73 2.82 4.92
N SER A 119 5.66 2.70 5.71
CA SER A 119 5.01 3.86 6.30
C SER A 119 4.93 3.76 7.81
N MET A 120 5.01 4.93 8.44
CA MET A 120 4.70 5.17 9.84
C MET A 120 3.66 6.30 9.86
N MET A 121 2.53 6.06 10.52
CA MET A 121 1.44 7.01 10.60
C MET A 121 1.23 7.49 12.03
N SER A 122 1.05 8.80 12.18
CA SER A 122 0.47 9.41 13.37
C SER A 122 -0.92 9.91 13.04
N ALA A 123 -1.93 9.53 13.82
CA ALA A 123 -3.26 10.06 13.62
C ALA A 123 -3.98 10.28 14.94
N GLY A 124 -4.90 11.24 14.96
CA GLY A 124 -5.61 11.56 16.18
C GLY A 124 -6.36 12.88 16.13
N THR A 125 -7.01 13.17 17.25
CA THR A 125 -7.74 14.41 17.49
C THR A 125 -7.02 15.24 18.54
N HIS A 126 -7.06 16.56 18.35
CA HIS A 126 -6.68 17.55 19.33
C HIS A 126 -7.84 17.75 20.32
N GLU A 127 -7.52 18.21 21.55
CA GLU A 127 -8.52 18.44 22.59
C GLU A 127 -9.66 19.38 22.13
N SER A 128 -9.33 20.38 21.31
CA SER A 128 -10.28 21.40 20.81
C SER A 128 -11.46 20.84 20.02
N ILE A 129 -11.41 19.59 19.56
CA ILE A 129 -12.49 18.94 18.82
C ILE A 129 -13.02 17.67 19.49
N LYS A 130 -12.62 17.37 20.74
CA LYS A 130 -12.98 16.10 21.42
C LYS A 130 -14.50 15.91 21.54
N ASP A 131 -15.26 16.99 21.74
CA ASP A 131 -16.71 16.92 21.94
C ASP A 131 -17.51 17.01 20.63
N THR A 132 -16.86 17.40 19.52
CA THR A 132 -17.50 17.57 18.20
C THR A 132 -17.13 16.48 17.21
N HIS A 133 -15.96 15.86 17.37
CA HIS A 133 -15.49 14.80 16.48
C HIS A 133 -16.02 13.44 16.97
N PRO A 134 -16.58 12.58 16.09
CA PRO A 134 -17.22 11.33 16.50
C PRO A 134 -16.26 10.32 17.15
N ARG A 135 -14.94 10.53 17.00
CA ARG A 135 -13.90 9.69 17.64
C ARG A 135 -13.47 10.17 19.02
N GLY A 136 -14.00 11.28 19.52
CA GLY A 136 -13.58 11.83 20.82
C GLY A 136 -12.13 12.33 20.81
N LEU A 137 -11.49 12.29 21.98
CA LEU A 137 -10.04 12.47 22.15
C LEU A 137 -9.34 11.12 21.94
N VAL A 138 -8.64 10.95 20.81
CA VAL A 138 -7.93 9.70 20.47
C VAL A 138 -6.66 10.00 19.72
N GLN A 139 -5.59 9.25 19.99
CA GLN A 139 -4.31 9.34 19.30
C GLN A 139 -3.71 7.95 19.11
N TRP A 140 -3.22 7.65 17.92
CA TRP A 140 -2.65 6.36 17.61
C TRP A 140 -1.50 6.47 16.61
N TRP A 141 -0.64 5.47 16.69
CA TRP A 141 0.36 5.14 15.68
C TRP A 141 -0.12 3.98 14.85
N GLU A 142 0.33 3.94 13.61
CA GLU A 142 0.22 2.79 12.73
C GLU A 142 1.55 2.59 11.98
N GLY A 143 1.92 1.35 11.71
CA GLY A 143 3.04 1.04 10.85
C GLY A 143 2.68 -0.05 9.86
N GLY A 144 3.18 0.08 8.63
CA GLY A 144 2.87 -0.85 7.56
C GLY A 144 3.84 -0.77 6.39
N VAL A 145 3.62 -1.65 5.42
CA VAL A 145 4.38 -1.69 4.16
C VAL A 145 3.43 -1.72 2.98
N TYR A 146 3.74 -0.90 1.99
CA TYR A 146 3.18 -0.96 0.65
C TYR A 146 4.01 -1.90 -0.22
N GLU A 147 3.35 -2.77 -0.97
CA GLU A 147 3.94 -3.58 -2.04
C GLU A 147 3.12 -3.36 -3.33
N ASN A 148 3.33 -2.17 -3.92
CA ASN A 148 2.45 -1.62 -4.95
C ASN A 148 2.90 -1.97 -6.36
N GLU A 149 1.97 -1.87 -7.29
CA GLU A 149 2.18 -1.93 -8.74
C GLU A 149 1.68 -0.64 -9.39
N TYR A 150 2.36 -0.21 -10.45
CA TYR A 150 2.10 1.02 -11.19
C TYR A 150 2.05 0.73 -12.69
N ILE A 151 1.27 1.52 -13.42
CA ILE A 151 1.10 1.42 -14.86
C ILE A 151 1.22 2.80 -15.51
N LYS A 152 1.84 2.87 -16.67
CA LYS A 152 1.86 4.07 -17.50
C LYS A 152 0.72 3.99 -18.52
N GLU A 153 -0.26 4.87 -18.35
CA GLU A 153 -1.41 5.02 -19.25
C GLU A 153 -1.31 6.37 -19.96
N ASP A 154 -1.38 6.37 -21.29
CA ASP A 154 -1.34 7.59 -22.12
C ASP A 154 -0.14 8.49 -21.79
N GLY A 155 1.01 7.86 -21.48
CA GLY A 155 2.25 8.56 -21.12
C GLY A 155 2.35 9.00 -19.65
N VAL A 156 1.32 8.79 -18.82
CA VAL A 156 1.28 9.21 -17.42
C VAL A 156 1.33 7.99 -16.49
N TRP A 157 2.25 8.01 -15.52
CA TRP A 157 2.30 7.01 -14.46
C TRP A 157 1.12 7.15 -13.51
N LYS A 158 0.48 6.02 -13.18
CA LYS A 158 -0.67 5.92 -12.28
C LYS A 158 -0.50 4.74 -11.34
N ILE A 159 -1.16 4.82 -10.18
CA ILE A 159 -1.24 3.70 -9.24
C ILE A 159 -2.14 2.64 -9.86
N PHE A 160 -1.64 1.42 -9.99
CA PHE A 160 -2.40 0.33 -10.57
C PHE A 160 -2.98 -0.57 -9.47
N ARG A 161 -2.12 -1.16 -8.65
CA ARG A 161 -2.54 -2.02 -7.53
C ARG A 161 -1.84 -1.56 -6.28
N LEU A 162 -2.60 -0.98 -5.37
CA LEU A 162 -2.07 -0.55 -4.09
C LEU A 162 -2.34 -1.66 -3.07
N LYS A 163 -1.28 -2.23 -2.50
CA LYS A 163 -1.38 -3.30 -1.50
C LYS A 163 -0.72 -2.81 -0.23
N TYR A 164 -1.53 -2.38 0.73
CA TYR A 164 -1.04 -1.87 2.00
C TYR A 164 -1.27 -2.89 3.11
N PHE A 165 -0.17 -3.40 3.64
CA PHE A 165 -0.13 -4.32 4.76
C PHE A 165 0.11 -3.52 6.03
N ALA A 166 -0.96 -3.20 6.75
CA ALA A 166 -0.84 -2.64 8.10
C ALA A 166 -0.29 -3.72 9.03
N PHE A 167 0.88 -3.50 9.61
CA PHE A 167 1.51 -4.44 10.52
C PHE A 167 1.01 -4.26 11.94
N TRP A 168 0.96 -3.02 12.41
CA TRP A 168 0.63 -2.75 13.81
C TRP A 168 -0.06 -1.41 13.97
N HIS A 169 -0.85 -1.35 15.03
CA HIS A 169 -1.42 -0.11 15.55
C HIS A 169 -1.01 0.01 17.01
N ALA A 170 -0.92 1.21 17.54
CA ALA A 170 -0.75 1.42 18.97
C ALA A 170 -1.47 2.68 19.42
N ALA A 171 -2.08 2.64 20.60
CA ALA A 171 -2.41 3.88 21.28
C ALA A 171 -1.13 4.67 21.55
N PHE A 172 -1.14 5.97 21.30
CA PHE A 172 0.04 6.82 21.45
C PHE A 172 0.64 6.74 22.85
N ASP A 173 -0.20 6.70 23.88
CA ASP A 173 0.19 6.73 25.29
C ASP A 173 0.54 5.35 25.88
N LYS A 174 0.17 4.25 25.21
CA LYS A 174 0.44 2.88 25.69
C LYS A 174 1.55 2.17 24.91
N GLY A 175 1.69 2.45 23.61
CA GLY A 175 2.61 1.71 22.73
C GLY A 175 2.06 0.34 22.29
N TRP A 176 2.76 -0.29 21.33
CA TRP A 176 2.29 -1.50 20.62
C TRP A 176 2.21 -2.75 21.49
N ALA A 177 3.00 -2.82 22.57
CA ALA A 177 3.02 -3.96 23.48
C ALA A 177 1.67 -4.25 24.15
N TYR A 178 0.80 -3.22 24.26
CA TYR A 178 -0.52 -3.32 24.88
C TYR A 178 -1.67 -3.30 23.85
N THR A 179 -1.36 -3.34 22.56
CA THR A 179 -2.37 -3.43 21.51
C THR A 179 -2.95 -4.83 21.48
N LYS A 180 -4.28 -4.95 21.62
CA LYS A 180 -4.96 -6.24 21.48
C LYS A 180 -4.72 -6.85 20.09
N PRO A 181 -4.60 -8.18 19.97
CA PRO A 181 -4.50 -8.83 18.67
C PRO A 181 -5.62 -8.41 17.72
N ASN A 182 -5.29 -8.14 16.46
CA ASN A 182 -6.23 -7.70 15.43
C ASN A 182 -7.07 -6.49 15.86
N TYR A 183 -6.40 -5.46 16.42
CA TYR A 183 -7.06 -4.29 17.02
C TYR A 183 -8.08 -3.62 16.10
N VAL A 184 -7.76 -3.51 14.81
CA VAL A 184 -8.69 -3.04 13.79
C VAL A 184 -9.43 -4.23 13.18
N PRO A 185 -10.77 -4.29 13.28
CA PRO A 185 -11.54 -5.39 12.72
C PRO A 185 -11.41 -5.48 11.20
N PHE A 186 -11.16 -6.70 10.71
CA PHE A 186 -11.25 -7.01 9.29
C PHE A 186 -12.71 -6.97 8.81
N PRO A 187 -12.95 -6.58 7.54
CA PRO A 187 -14.27 -6.66 6.94
C PRO A 187 -14.77 -8.11 6.93
N LYS A 188 -16.08 -8.29 7.12
CA LYS A 188 -16.75 -9.61 7.12
C LYS A 188 -17.79 -9.76 6.03
N THR A 189 -18.20 -8.64 5.44
CA THR A 189 -19.29 -8.56 4.46
C THR A 189 -18.78 -7.78 3.27
N THR A 190 -19.13 -8.22 2.06
CA THR A 190 -18.71 -7.60 0.81
C THR A 190 -19.78 -6.64 0.28
N PHE A 191 -19.38 -5.80 -0.66
CA PHE A 191 -20.31 -5.07 -1.51
C PHE A 191 -21.10 -6.05 -2.40
N PRO A 192 -22.42 -5.86 -2.62
CA PRO A 192 -23.23 -4.70 -2.23
C PRO A 192 -23.93 -4.81 -0.86
N GLU A 193 -23.81 -5.93 -0.14
CA GLU A 193 -24.48 -6.10 1.16
C GLU A 193 -23.98 -5.07 2.20
N ASP A 194 -22.68 -4.81 2.24
CA ASP A 194 -22.12 -3.61 2.86
C ASP A 194 -21.88 -2.53 1.78
N PRO A 195 -22.63 -1.40 1.78
CA PRO A 195 -22.47 -0.33 0.80
C PRO A 195 -21.08 0.33 0.78
N ILE A 196 -20.27 0.15 1.83
CA ILE A 196 -18.88 0.64 1.92
C ILE A 196 -17.86 -0.51 2.03
N GLY A 197 -18.32 -1.75 1.89
CA GLY A 197 -17.51 -2.95 1.99
C GLY A 197 -16.55 -3.15 0.81
N PRO A 198 -15.57 -4.04 0.95
CA PRO A 198 -14.72 -4.47 -0.16
C PRO A 198 -15.49 -5.31 -1.18
N ASP A 199 -14.96 -5.48 -2.39
CA ASP A 199 -15.52 -6.41 -3.38
C ASP A 199 -15.11 -7.87 -3.08
N VAL A 200 -13.93 -8.06 -2.47
CA VAL A 200 -13.39 -9.38 -2.10
C VAL A 200 -12.78 -9.32 -0.70
N LEU A 201 -12.98 -10.36 0.11
CA LEU A 201 -12.27 -10.54 1.37
C LEU A 201 -10.94 -11.26 1.08
N CYS A 202 -9.83 -10.69 1.53
CA CYS A 202 -8.51 -11.29 1.35
C CYS A 202 -8.35 -12.54 2.23
N GLU A 203 -7.67 -13.55 1.70
CA GLU A 203 -7.32 -14.74 2.47
C GLU A 203 -6.15 -14.44 3.43
N ASN A 204 -6.23 -14.97 4.65
CA ASN A 204 -5.19 -14.88 5.68
C ASN A 204 -4.65 -13.46 5.94
N PRO A 205 -5.52 -12.45 6.17
CA PRO A 205 -5.07 -11.10 6.48
C PRO A 205 -4.22 -11.11 7.74
N MET A 206 -3.23 -10.22 7.78
CA MET A 206 -2.32 -10.09 8.91
C MET A 206 -2.57 -8.77 9.63
N LEU A 207 -2.43 -8.80 10.95
CA LEU A 207 -2.30 -7.62 11.80
C LEU A 207 -1.61 -8.05 13.10
N TRP A 208 -0.99 -7.10 13.80
CA TRP A 208 -0.31 -7.31 15.08
C TRP A 208 -1.12 -8.21 16.03
N PRO A 209 -0.51 -9.25 16.63
CA PRO A 209 0.94 -9.53 16.72
C PRO A 209 1.54 -10.38 15.60
N ASP A 210 0.83 -10.61 14.48
CA ASP A 210 1.41 -11.30 13.32
C ASP A 210 2.54 -10.47 12.70
N THR A 211 3.70 -11.08 12.50
CA THR A 211 4.90 -10.46 11.92
C THR A 211 5.41 -11.21 10.68
N ARG A 212 4.54 -11.97 9.98
CA ARG A 212 4.90 -12.59 8.70
C ARG A 212 5.42 -11.54 7.72
N VAL A 213 6.38 -11.98 6.89
CA VAL A 213 7.07 -11.08 5.98
C VAL A 213 6.22 -10.85 4.74
N VAL A 214 5.94 -9.59 4.41
CA VAL A 214 5.35 -9.24 3.11
C VAL A 214 6.34 -9.68 2.02
N PRO A 215 5.94 -10.48 1.03
CA PRO A 215 6.84 -10.98 0.00
C PRO A 215 7.46 -9.85 -0.82
N PHE A 216 8.69 -10.06 -1.26
CA PHE A 216 9.44 -9.08 -2.02
C PHE A 216 9.16 -9.23 -3.51
N HIS A 217 8.87 -8.14 -4.22
CA HIS A 217 8.78 -8.18 -5.68
C HIS A 217 10.12 -8.37 -6.41
N TYR A 218 11.23 -8.26 -5.68
CA TYR A 218 12.60 -8.33 -6.16
C TYR A 218 13.36 -9.48 -5.49
N THR A 219 14.43 -9.92 -6.12
CA THR A 219 15.32 -10.95 -5.58
C THR A 219 16.46 -10.33 -4.78
N HIS A 220 17.12 -11.15 -3.96
CA HIS A 220 18.29 -10.71 -3.21
C HIS A 220 19.41 -10.27 -4.18
N PRO A 221 19.93 -9.03 -4.09
CA PRO A 221 20.74 -8.43 -5.15
C PRO A 221 22.13 -9.06 -5.33
N VAL A 222 22.62 -9.84 -4.35
CA VAL A 222 23.92 -10.52 -4.43
C VAL A 222 23.79 -11.97 -4.88
N THR A 223 22.70 -12.65 -4.51
CA THR A 223 22.52 -14.09 -4.78
C THR A 223 21.61 -14.36 -5.96
N GLY A 224 20.76 -13.39 -6.33
CA GLY A 224 19.75 -13.55 -7.37
C GLY A 224 18.51 -14.34 -6.93
N GLU A 225 18.49 -14.85 -5.69
CA GLU A 225 17.45 -15.77 -5.19
C GLU A 225 16.31 -15.03 -4.48
N GLN A 226 15.13 -15.64 -4.49
CA GLN A 226 14.03 -15.25 -3.60
C GLN A 226 14.30 -15.73 -2.17
N VAL A 227 13.71 -15.03 -1.19
CA VAL A 227 13.69 -15.52 0.20
C VAL A 227 12.84 -16.79 0.25
N ALA A 228 13.31 -17.82 0.97
CA ALA A 228 12.58 -19.07 1.08
C ALA A 228 11.21 -18.87 1.78
N ASP A 229 10.20 -19.61 1.33
CA ASP A 229 8.83 -19.50 1.84
C ASP A 229 8.73 -19.67 3.36
N ASP A 230 9.54 -20.56 3.94
CA ASP A 230 9.57 -20.78 5.38
C ASP A 230 10.16 -19.60 6.16
N ASP A 231 11.10 -18.86 5.57
CA ASP A 231 11.70 -17.65 6.16
C ASP A 231 10.76 -16.44 6.09
N LEU A 232 9.69 -16.52 5.32
CA LEU A 232 8.64 -15.50 5.26
C LEU A 232 7.55 -15.70 6.33
N ARG A 233 7.59 -16.81 7.08
CA ARG A 233 6.63 -17.12 8.14
C ARG A 233 7.01 -16.48 9.48
N ALA A 234 6.11 -16.58 10.47
CA ALA A 234 6.32 -16.04 11.82
C ALA A 234 5.94 -17.07 12.91
N PRO A 235 6.79 -18.09 13.18
CA PRO A 235 6.57 -19.03 14.26
C PRO A 235 6.78 -18.39 15.64
N HIS A 236 6.21 -19.03 16.66
CA HIS A 236 6.51 -18.69 18.05
C HIS A 236 8.00 -18.90 18.32
N TYR A 237 8.55 -18.14 19.28
CA TYR A 237 9.96 -18.22 19.64
C TYR A 237 10.42 -19.66 19.91
N GLY A 238 11.42 -20.11 19.16
CA GLY A 238 12.00 -21.47 19.25
C GLY A 238 11.17 -22.58 18.58
N GLN A 239 10.08 -22.27 17.89
CA GLN A 239 9.27 -23.25 17.17
C GLN A 239 9.62 -23.31 15.68
N ASP A 240 9.32 -24.45 15.06
CA ASP A 240 9.53 -24.70 13.64
C ASP A 240 8.60 -23.84 12.75
N PRO A 241 9.06 -23.32 11.59
CA PRO A 241 8.22 -22.50 10.70
C PRO A 241 6.90 -23.16 10.28
N SER A 242 6.86 -24.49 10.15
CA SER A 242 5.65 -25.24 9.79
C SER A 242 4.53 -25.15 10.82
N THR A 243 4.84 -24.73 12.06
CA THR A 243 3.86 -24.55 13.14
C THR A 243 3.06 -23.24 13.04
N SER A 244 3.44 -22.36 12.11
CA SER A 244 2.84 -21.04 11.94
C SER A 244 1.98 -20.95 10.68
N THR A 245 1.22 -19.86 10.57
CA THR A 245 0.44 -19.58 9.36
C THR A 245 1.37 -19.56 8.13
N PRO A 246 0.92 -20.08 6.97
CA PRO A 246 1.69 -20.02 5.73
C PRO A 246 2.16 -18.59 5.39
N PRO A 247 3.22 -18.46 4.58
CA PRO A 247 3.68 -17.16 4.12
C PRO A 247 2.56 -16.43 3.39
N LEU A 248 2.66 -15.11 3.41
CA LEU A 248 1.73 -14.27 2.68
C LEU A 248 1.94 -14.44 1.18
N VAL A 249 0.87 -14.29 0.42
CA VAL A 249 0.93 -14.34 -1.04
C VAL A 249 0.44 -12.99 -1.57
N LEU A 250 1.25 -12.34 -2.41
CA LEU A 250 0.81 -11.14 -3.09
C LEU A 250 -0.33 -11.51 -4.04
N SER A 251 -1.44 -10.80 -3.91
CA SER A 251 -2.59 -11.03 -4.75
C SER A 251 -2.25 -10.83 -6.23
N LYS A 252 -2.91 -11.64 -7.06
CA LYS A 252 -2.86 -11.55 -8.52
C LYS A 252 -4.06 -10.75 -9.04
N PRO A 253 -3.98 -10.15 -10.24
CA PRO A 253 -5.12 -9.51 -10.87
C PRO A 253 -6.14 -10.53 -11.34
N ARG A 254 -7.38 -10.09 -11.55
CA ARG A 254 -8.43 -10.98 -12.08
C ARG A 254 -8.06 -11.53 -13.45
N SER A 255 -7.44 -10.72 -14.29
CA SER A 255 -6.95 -11.14 -15.62
C SER A 255 -5.95 -12.31 -15.57
N GLU A 256 -5.13 -12.42 -14.52
CA GLU A 256 -4.17 -13.53 -14.37
C GLU A 256 -4.76 -14.74 -13.63
N VAL A 257 -5.80 -14.55 -12.81
CA VAL A 257 -6.46 -15.63 -12.06
C VAL A 257 -7.46 -16.38 -12.95
N ASN A 258 -8.20 -15.68 -13.80
CA ASN A 258 -9.18 -16.27 -14.73
C ASN A 258 -8.56 -16.75 -16.06
N GLY A 259 -7.23 -16.65 -16.18
CA GLY A 259 -6.45 -17.03 -17.36
C GLY A 259 -5.67 -18.35 -17.20
N ALA A 260 -5.91 -19.12 -16.15
CA ALA A 260 -5.46 -20.52 -16.13
C ALA A 260 -6.34 -21.33 -17.11
N PRO A 261 -5.76 -22.22 -17.95
CA PRO A 261 -6.54 -23.06 -18.86
C PRO A 261 -7.58 -23.91 -18.14
#